data_AF-A0A2S3YVQ7-F1
#
_entry.id   AF-A0A2S3YVQ7-F1
#
_cell.length_a   1.000
_cell.length_b   1.000
_cell.length_c   1.000
_cell.angle_alpha   90.00
_cell.angle_beta   90.00
_cell.angle_gamma   90.00
#
_symmetry.space_group_name_H-M   'P 1'
#
loop_
_entity.id
_entity.type
_entity.pdbx_description
1 polymer ?
#
loop_
_entity_poly.entity_id
_entity_poly.type
_entity_poly.pdbx_seq_one_letter_code
_entity_poly.pdbx_strand_id
1 'polypeptide(L)'
;MTTSSDEVKLSAFTFHEKAVHVMVSDQLGALDAIELSGEILVVLTWLGNPDKGLRKPEYILPLSAVRHQDLSADPTAPCRWAINVALPRSLFDGTASRQVRRQFEVRNGPELTLPLKPVRH
;
A
#
# COMPACT_ATOMS: atom_id res chain seq x y z
N MET A 1 34.01 24.31 -4.44
CA MET A 1 34.03 23.50 -3.22
C MET A 1 32.59 23.09 -2.92
N THR A 2 32.44 21.79 -2.74
CA THR A 2 31.21 20.99 -2.61
C THR A 2 30.38 21.31 -1.37
N THR A 3 29.08 21.49 -1.55
CA THR A 3 28.08 20.84 -0.70
C THR A 3 26.91 20.41 -1.58
N SER A 4 26.90 19.11 -1.90
CA SER A 4 25.71 18.39 -2.34
C SER A 4 24.64 18.53 -1.27
N SER A 5 23.71 19.46 -1.46
CA SER A 5 22.40 19.35 -0.85
C SER A 5 21.56 18.51 -1.79
N ASP A 6 21.76 17.18 -1.73
CA ASP A 6 20.72 16.23 -2.12
C ASP A 6 19.60 16.35 -1.08
N GLU A 7 18.88 17.46 -1.19
CA GLU A 7 17.61 17.66 -0.54
C GLU A 7 16.65 16.75 -1.31
N VAL A 8 16.59 15.49 -0.85
CA VAL A 8 15.62 14.50 -1.29
C VAL A 8 14.27 15.18 -1.25
N LYS A 9 13.77 15.58 -2.42
CA LYS A 9 12.39 16.05 -2.59
C LYS A 9 11.51 14.96 -2.02
N LEU A 10 11.03 15.15 -0.79
CA LEU A 10 9.91 14.43 -0.23
C LEU A 10 8.77 14.67 -1.21
N SER A 11 8.67 13.78 -2.19
CA SER A 11 7.62 13.83 -3.19
C SER A 11 6.33 13.81 -2.39
N ALA A 12 5.53 14.87 -2.53
CA ALA A 12 4.27 14.98 -1.82
C ALA A 12 3.47 13.72 -2.11
N PHE A 13 3.23 12.93 -1.08
CA PHE A 13 2.48 11.69 -1.17
C PHE A 13 1.16 11.88 -0.45
N THR A 14 0.11 11.25 -0.97
CA THR A 14 -1.20 11.23 -0.33
C THR A 14 -1.42 9.85 0.26
N PHE A 15 -1.73 9.80 1.56
CA PHE A 15 -2.08 8.56 2.23
C PHE A 15 -3.59 8.36 2.25
N HIS A 16 -4.03 7.20 1.77
CA HIS A 16 -5.43 6.80 1.67
C HIS A 16 -5.67 5.59 2.57
N GLU A 17 -6.18 5.81 3.77
CA GLU A 17 -6.41 4.74 4.74
C GLU A 17 -7.63 3.88 4.38
N LYS A 18 -7.49 2.55 4.43
CA LYS A 18 -8.55 1.57 4.15
C LYS A 18 -9.34 1.88 2.86
N ALA A 19 -8.67 2.50 1.89
CA ALA A 19 -9.31 3.03 0.70
C ALA A 19 -9.46 2.00 -0.42
N VAL A 20 -8.84 0.83 -0.29
CA VAL A 20 -8.86 -0.23 -1.30
C VAL A 20 -9.56 -1.46 -0.74
N HIS A 21 -10.69 -1.86 -1.33
CA HIS A 21 -11.32 -3.15 -1.04
C HIS A 21 -10.72 -4.26 -1.89
N VAL A 22 -10.53 -5.42 -1.28
CA VAL A 22 -9.96 -6.59 -1.95
C VAL A 22 -10.44 -7.89 -1.32
N MET A 23 -10.63 -8.91 -2.14
CA MET A 23 -10.81 -10.28 -1.66
C MET A 23 -9.44 -10.90 -1.39
N VAL A 24 -9.16 -11.28 -0.15
CA VAL A 24 -7.97 -12.05 0.21
C VAL A 24 -8.39 -13.49 0.45
N SER A 25 -8.06 -14.37 -0.50
CA SER A 25 -8.69 -15.70 -0.60
C SER A 25 -10.22 -15.56 -0.62
N ASP A 26 -10.91 -15.87 0.48
CA ASP A 26 -12.38 -15.81 0.57
C ASP A 26 -12.89 -14.72 1.53
N GLN A 27 -12.01 -13.84 2.01
CA GLN A 27 -12.37 -12.78 2.95
C GLN A 27 -12.24 -11.40 2.32
N LEU A 28 -13.30 -10.58 2.43
CA LEU A 28 -13.23 -9.18 2.05
C LEU A 28 -12.38 -8.42 3.07
N GLY A 29 -11.34 -7.76 2.58
CA GLY A 29 -10.46 -6.90 3.36
C GLY A 29 -10.42 -5.48 2.82
N ALA A 30 -9.93 -4.56 3.65
CA ALA A 30 -9.62 -3.20 3.26
C ALA A 30 -8.11 -2.95 3.46
N LEU A 31 -7.47 -2.41 2.43
CA LEU A 31 -6.05 -2.07 2.43
C LEU A 31 -5.85 -0.56 2.34
N ASP A 32 -4.72 -0.13 2.87
CA ASP A 32 -4.24 1.24 2.73
C ASP A 32 -3.62 1.43 1.34
N ALA A 33 -3.67 2.66 0.82
CA ALA A 33 -2.99 3.05 -0.40
C ALA A 33 -2.16 4.32 -0.20
N ILE A 34 -1.08 4.42 -0.95
CA ILE A 34 -0.20 5.58 -1.00
C ILE A 34 -0.19 6.05 -2.45
N GLU A 35 -0.60 7.27 -2.67
CA GLU A 35 -0.47 7.93 -3.96
C GLU A 35 0.85 8.69 -3.98
N LEU A 36 1.75 8.31 -4.88
CA LEU A 36 3.08 8.87 -5.01
C LEU A 36 3.34 9.18 -6.49
N SER A 37 3.56 10.46 -6.82
CA SER A 37 3.82 10.90 -8.20
C SER A 37 2.74 10.47 -9.21
N GLY A 38 1.48 10.41 -8.77
CA GLY A 38 0.32 9.98 -9.59
C GLY A 38 0.14 8.46 -9.69
N GLU A 39 1.03 7.66 -9.09
CA GLU A 39 0.89 6.22 -9.01
C GLU A 39 0.22 5.82 -7.69
N ILE A 40 -0.77 4.93 -7.75
CA ILE A 40 -1.45 4.40 -6.56
C ILE A 40 -0.79 3.09 -6.16
N LEU A 41 -0.15 3.10 -4.99
CA LEU A 41 0.56 1.97 -4.40
C LEU A 41 -0.27 1.40 -3.26
N VAL A 42 -0.84 0.22 -3.45
CA VAL A 42 -1.60 -0.50 -2.42
C VAL A 42 -0.61 -1.14 -1.46
N VAL A 43 -0.77 -0.89 -0.16
CA VAL A 43 0.10 -1.43 0.88
C VAL A 43 -0.41 -2.80 1.30
N LEU A 44 0.41 -3.82 1.07
CA LEU A 44 0.10 -5.20 1.47
C LEU A 44 0.51 -5.45 2.92
N THR A 45 1.68 -4.95 3.31
CA THR A 45 2.27 -5.19 4.63
C THR A 45 2.92 -3.93 5.16
N TRP A 46 2.69 -3.64 6.44
CA TRP A 46 3.35 -2.58 7.19
C TRP A 46 4.46 -3.16 8.06
N LEU A 47 5.66 -2.58 7.98
CA LEU A 47 6.71 -2.79 8.96
C LEU A 47 6.60 -1.72 10.05
N GLY A 48 6.17 -2.13 11.25
CA GLY A 48 6.10 -1.26 12.42
C GLY A 48 7.43 -1.18 13.17
N ASN A 49 7.75 0.00 13.67
CA ASN A 49 8.77 0.26 14.67
C ASN A 49 8.10 0.86 15.92
N PRO A 50 7.68 0.02 16.88
CA PRO A 50 6.93 0.45 18.05
C PRO A 50 7.73 1.42 18.94
N ASP A 51 9.05 1.23 19.06
CA ASP A 51 9.92 2.08 19.88
C ASP A 51 9.92 3.55 19.42
N LYS A 52 9.74 3.76 18.11
CA LYS A 52 9.67 5.11 17.52
C LYS A 52 8.24 5.58 17.27
N GLY A 53 7.23 4.73 17.46
CA GLY A 53 5.85 5.05 17.08
C GLY A 53 5.70 5.28 15.58
N LEU A 54 6.50 4.61 14.73
CA LEU A 54 6.52 4.78 13.28
C LEU A 54 6.24 3.46 12.56
N ARG A 55 5.68 3.52 11.35
CA ARG A 55 5.51 2.40 10.43
C ARG A 55 5.98 2.81 9.04
N LYS A 56 6.45 1.84 8.26
CA LYS A 56 6.76 2.02 6.84
C LYS A 56 6.11 0.89 6.01
N PRO A 57 5.73 1.14 4.75
CA PRO A 57 5.24 0.07 3.89
C PRO A 57 6.40 -0.90 3.62
N GLU A 58 6.21 -2.18 3.89
CA GLU A 58 7.19 -3.23 3.59
C GLU A 58 7.02 -3.72 2.16
N TYR A 59 5.80 -4.15 1.83
CA TYR A 59 5.43 -4.65 0.52
C TYR A 59 4.25 -3.86 -0.03
N ILE A 60 4.37 -3.53 -1.31
CA ILE A 60 3.37 -2.79 -2.07
C ILE A 60 3.05 -3.48 -3.37
N LEU A 61 1.90 -3.12 -3.91
CA LEU A 61 1.32 -3.53 -5.16
C LEU A 61 0.92 -2.26 -5.92
N PRO A 62 1.45 -1.98 -7.12
CA PRO A 62 0.87 -0.94 -7.97
C PRO A 62 -0.58 -1.31 -8.32
N LEU A 63 -1.53 -0.41 -8.08
CA LEU A 63 -2.94 -0.66 -8.40
C LEU A 63 -3.14 -0.94 -9.90
N SER A 64 -2.33 -0.31 -10.75
CA SER A 64 -2.28 -0.53 -12.20
C SER A 64 -1.85 -1.94 -12.61
N ALA A 65 -1.13 -2.66 -11.76
CA ALA A 65 -0.69 -4.03 -12.01
C ALA A 65 -1.82 -5.07 -11.81
N VAL A 66 -2.96 -4.66 -11.25
CA VAL A 66 -4.12 -5.52 -11.03
C VAL A 66 -5.38 -4.96 -11.65
N ARG A 67 -6.28 -5.86 -12.04
CA ARG A 67 -7.60 -5.47 -12.50
C ARG A 67 -8.40 -4.91 -11.32
N HIS A 68 -8.70 -3.63 -11.38
CA HIS A 68 -9.41 -2.91 -10.33
C HIS A 68 -10.55 -2.08 -10.94
N GLN A 69 -11.40 -1.56 -10.06
CA GLN A 69 -12.42 -0.58 -10.34
C GLN A 69 -12.10 0.70 -9.56
N ASP A 70 -12.14 1.83 -10.24
CA ASP A 70 -12.12 3.14 -9.61
C ASP A 70 -13.55 3.52 -9.20
N LEU A 71 -13.74 3.74 -7.92
CA LEU A 71 -15.01 4.12 -7.29
C LEU A 71 -14.93 5.53 -6.71
N SER A 72 -13.83 6.26 -6.92
CA SER A 72 -13.60 7.59 -6.34
C SER A 72 -14.62 8.64 -6.78
N ALA A 73 -15.27 8.44 -7.93
CA ALA A 73 -16.32 9.31 -8.43
C ALA A 73 -17.69 9.10 -7.76
N ASP A 74 -17.91 7.96 -7.10
CA ASP A 74 -19.16 7.66 -6.41
C ASP A 74 -19.06 8.06 -4.92
N PRO A 75 -19.75 9.11 -4.48
CA PRO A 75 -19.68 9.56 -3.08
C PRO A 75 -20.33 8.58 -2.10
N THR A 76 -21.11 7.60 -2.58
CA THR A 76 -21.74 6.56 -1.76
C THR A 76 -20.93 5.27 -1.68
N ALA A 77 -19.86 5.17 -2.47
CA ALA A 77 -19.01 3.99 -2.46
C ALA A 77 -18.28 3.85 -1.10
N PRO A 78 -18.21 2.63 -0.54
CA PRO A 78 -17.57 2.40 0.76
C PRO A 78 -16.03 2.50 0.70
N CYS A 79 -15.45 2.56 -0.49
CA CYS A 79 -14.00 2.60 -0.74
C CYS A 79 -13.70 3.40 -2.02
N ARG A 80 -12.48 3.89 -2.17
CA ARG A 80 -12.03 4.60 -3.39
C ARG A 80 -11.72 3.66 -4.53
N TRP A 81 -11.17 2.49 -4.24
CA TRP A 81 -10.82 1.49 -5.24
C TRP A 81 -11.24 0.10 -4.80
N ALA A 82 -11.62 -0.75 -5.75
CA ALA A 82 -11.90 -2.16 -5.52
C ALA A 82 -11.04 -3.03 -6.43
N ILE A 83 -10.26 -3.96 -5.87
CA ILE A 83 -9.50 -4.94 -6.64
C ILE A 83 -10.44 -6.09 -6.99
N ASN A 84 -10.63 -6.32 -8.28
CA ASN A 84 -11.59 -7.30 -8.82
C ASN A 84 -11.02 -8.72 -8.92
N VAL A 85 -9.77 -8.92 -8.46
CA VAL A 85 -9.07 -10.20 -8.45
C VAL A 85 -8.76 -10.57 -7.01
N ALA A 86 -9.04 -11.81 -6.64
CA ALA A 86 -8.66 -12.31 -5.34
C ALA A 86 -7.14 -12.33 -5.19
N LEU A 87 -6.62 -11.68 -4.16
CA LEU A 87 -5.22 -11.76 -3.79
C LEU A 87 -4.98 -13.00 -2.93
N PRO A 88 -3.94 -13.81 -3.22
CA PRO A 88 -3.62 -14.96 -2.39
C PRO A 88 -3.10 -14.50 -1.03
N ARG A 89 -3.52 -15.18 0.04
CA ARG A 89 -3.09 -14.88 1.42
C ARG A 89 -1.57 -14.90 1.60
N SER A 90 -0.88 -15.70 0.79
CA SER A 90 0.58 -15.82 0.78
C SER A 90 1.29 -14.48 0.54
N LEU A 91 0.64 -13.50 -0.11
CA LEU A 91 1.20 -12.16 -0.31
C LEU A 91 1.33 -11.36 0.98
N PHE A 92 0.57 -11.71 2.02
CA PHE A 92 0.47 -10.97 3.27
C PHE A 92 1.25 -11.60 4.42
N ASP A 93 1.40 -12.93 4.40
CA ASP A 93 2.05 -13.71 5.47
C ASP A 93 3.54 -13.99 5.20
N GLY A 94 4.09 -13.47 4.10
CA GLY A 94 5.49 -13.63 3.71
C GLY A 94 5.81 -14.94 3.00
N THR A 95 4.85 -15.87 2.85
CA THR A 95 5.08 -17.20 2.23
C THR A 95 5.01 -17.20 0.70
N ALA A 96 4.60 -16.10 0.08
CA ALA A 96 4.51 -16.00 -1.38
C ALA A 96 5.86 -16.25 -2.06
N SER A 97 5.87 -17.18 -3.00
CA SER A 97 7.00 -17.45 -3.88
C SER A 97 7.33 -16.22 -4.74
N ARG A 98 8.57 -16.17 -5.24
CA ARG A 98 8.99 -15.09 -6.17
C ARG A 98 8.11 -15.00 -7.41
N GLN A 99 7.59 -16.12 -7.90
CA GLN A 99 6.70 -16.16 -9.05
C GLN A 99 5.36 -15.50 -8.75
N VAL A 100 4.76 -15.81 -7.60
CA VAL A 100 3.49 -15.19 -7.16
C VAL A 100 3.68 -13.69 -6.97
N ARG A 101 4.76 -13.27 -6.30
CA ARG A 101 5.06 -11.84 -6.13
C ARG A 101 5.19 -11.11 -7.47
N ARG A 102 5.85 -11.71 -8.46
CA ARG A 102 5.99 -11.14 -9.81
C ARG A 102 4.66 -11.03 -10.57
N GLN A 103 3.77 -12.00 -10.42
CA GLN A 103 2.45 -11.98 -11.07
C GLN A 103 1.62 -10.76 -10.68
N PHE A 104 1.75 -10.31 -9.43
CA PHE A 104 1.07 -9.13 -8.91
C PHE A 104 2.01 -7.91 -8.84
N GLU A 105 3.16 -7.97 -9.50
CA GLU A 105 4.19 -6.91 -9.45
C GLU A 105 4.50 -6.38 -8.04
N VAL A 106 4.52 -7.28 -7.06
CA VAL A 106 4.80 -6.91 -5.68
C VAL A 106 6.25 -6.45 -5.55
N ARG A 107 6.41 -5.27 -4.96
CA ARG A 107 7.70 -4.58 -4.77
C ARG A 107 7.86 -4.18 -3.32
N ASN A 108 9.07 -3.78 -2.96
CA ASN A 108 9.31 -3.16 -1.67
C ASN A 108 8.61 -1.81 -1.62
N GLY A 109 8.07 -1.45 -0.46
CA GLY A 109 7.46 -0.15 -0.24
C GLY A 109 8.45 1.00 -0.41
N PRO A 110 7.97 2.21 -0.75
CA PRO A 110 8.82 3.38 -0.81
C PRO A 110 9.42 3.69 0.58
N GLU A 111 10.52 4.41 0.61
CA GLU A 111 11.16 4.89 1.85
C GLU A 111 10.35 6.01 2.52
N LEU A 112 9.10 5.71 2.86
CA LEU A 112 8.17 6.59 3.54
C LEU A 112 7.97 6.10 4.96
N THR A 113 8.01 7.03 5.89
CA THR A 113 7.76 6.75 7.30
C THR A 113 6.51 7.49 7.75
N LEU A 114 5.56 6.73 8.27
CA LEU A 114 4.26 7.21 8.74
C LEU A 114 4.15 6.96 10.25
N PRO A 115 3.39 7.78 11.00
CA PRO A 115 3.11 7.46 12.39
C PRO A 115 2.38 6.11 12.50
N LEU A 116 2.79 5.28 13.46
CA LEU A 116 1.96 4.18 13.95
C LEU A 116 0.72 4.83 14.56
N LYS A 117 -0.46 4.53 14.01
CA LYS A 117 -1.68 4.96 14.68
C LYS A 117 -1.65 4.41 16.11
N PRO A 118 -1.90 5.23 17.14
CA PRO A 118 -2.13 4.69 18.46
C PRO A 118 -3.34 3.76 18.35
N VAL A 119 -3.16 2.49 18.69
CA VAL A 119 -4.27 1.59 18.97
C VAL A 119 -5.02 2.25 20.12
N ARG A 120 -6.14 2.91 19.84
CA ARG A 120 -7.05 3.34 20.90
C ARG A 120 -7.64 2.05 21.48
N HIS A 121 -7.08 1.65 22.62
CA HIS A 121 -7.60 0.61 23.49
C HIS A 121 -8.98 0.99 24.03
#